data_AF-A0A182IE89-F1
#
_entry.id   AF-A0A182IE89-F1
#
_cell.length_a   1.000
_cell.length_b   1.000
_cell.length_c   1.000
_cell.angle_alpha   90.00
_cell.angle_beta   90.00
_cell.angle_gamma   90.00
#
_symmetry.space_group_name_H-M   'P 1'
#
loop_
_entity.id
_entity.type
_entity.pdbx_description
1 polymer ?
#
loop_
_entity_poly.entity_id
_entity_poly.type
_entity_poly.pdbx_seq_one_letter_code
_entity_poly.pdbx_strand_id
1 'polypeptide(L)' 'MKDKWSEPQNILSPSTKKKQHIKRPMNAFMVWAQAARREMAQQQPRLQNSEISKDLGKIWKMLMNYA' A
#
# COMPACT_ATOMS: atom_id res chain seq x y z
N MET A 1 24.61 21.25 39.44
CA MET A 1 25.06 19.98 38.80
C MET A 1 23.81 19.13 38.66
N LYS A 2 23.18 19.04 37.48
CA LYS A 2 23.24 17.88 36.55
C LYS A 2 23.01 16.60 37.37
N ASP A 3 21.83 16.00 37.36
CA ASP A 3 21.50 15.05 36.30
C ASP A 3 20.04 15.14 35.85
N LYS A 4 19.86 15.70 34.64
CA LYS A 4 18.72 15.41 33.80
C LYS A 4 18.80 13.92 33.46
N TRP A 5 17.92 13.12 34.04
CA TRP A 5 17.55 11.85 33.44
C TRP A 5 17.01 12.17 32.05
N SER A 6 17.89 12.03 31.07
CA SER A 6 17.56 12.16 29.66
C SER A 6 16.75 10.93 29.33
N GLU A 7 15.44 11.08 29.48
CA GLU A 7 14.48 10.09 29.06
C GLU A 7 14.80 9.72 27.62
N PRO A 8 15.13 8.44 27.31
CA PRO A 8 15.28 8.06 25.93
C PRO A 8 13.91 8.31 25.32
N GLN A 9 13.84 9.29 24.40
CA GLN A 9 12.74 9.38 23.44
C GLN A 9 12.77 8.06 22.69
N ASN A 10 12.09 7.06 23.23
CA ASN A 10 11.80 5.82 22.55
C ASN A 10 10.90 6.28 21.40
N ILE A 11 11.52 6.45 20.23
CA ILE A 11 10.85 6.68 18.98
C ILE A 11 10.13 5.36 18.68
N LEU A 12 9.09 5.08 19.47
CA LEU A 12 8.11 4.06 19.23
C LEU A 12 7.41 4.52 17.96
N SER A 13 8.00 4.14 16.82
CA SER A 13 7.22 3.91 15.63
C SER A 13 5.99 3.12 16.08
N PRO A 14 4.75 3.55 15.77
CA PRO A 14 3.55 2.89 16.26
C PRO A 14 3.37 1.60 15.47
N SER A 15 4.18 0.58 15.77
CA SER A 15 4.22 -0.64 14.98
C SER A 15 4.27 -1.92 15.81
N THR A 16 3.89 -1.92 17.09
CA THR A 16 3.76 -3.17 17.86
C THR A 16 2.69 -3.12 18.95
N LYS A 17 1.42 -3.01 18.56
CA LYS A 17 0.32 -3.66 19.29
C LYS A 17 -0.44 -4.56 18.33
N LYS A 18 0.19 -5.67 17.93
CA LYS A 18 -0.47 -6.78 17.22
C LYS A 18 -1.45 -7.47 18.17
N LYS A 19 -2.59 -6.82 18.44
CA LYS A 19 -3.83 -7.57 18.67
C LYS A 19 -4.00 -8.49 17.47
N GLN A 20 -4.51 -9.71 17.65
CA GLN A 20 -4.72 -10.71 16.61
C GLN A 20 -5.63 -10.15 15.48
N HIS A 21 -5.08 -9.35 14.59
CA HIS A 21 -5.80 -8.72 13.51
C HIS A 21 -5.60 -9.60 12.28
N ILE A 22 -6.64 -10.34 11.94
CA ILE A 22 -6.70 -11.11 10.70
C ILE A 22 -6.59 -10.11 9.54
N LYS A 23 -5.55 -10.27 8.70
CA LYS A 23 -5.41 -9.44 7.50
C LYS A 23 -6.57 -9.72 6.55
N ARG A 24 -7.15 -8.65 6.02
CA ARG A 24 -8.18 -8.78 4.97
C ARG A 24 -7.55 -9.39 3.73
N PRO A 25 -8.19 -10.38 3.09
CA PRO A 25 -7.73 -10.86 1.80
C PRO A 25 -7.83 -9.75 0.76
N MET A 26 -7.07 -9.87 -0.32
CA MET A 26 -7.16 -8.94 -1.45
C MET A 26 -8.54 -9.04 -2.10
N ASN A 27 -9.19 -7.90 -2.32
CA ASN A 27 -10.45 -7.86 -3.06
C ASN A 27 -10.22 -8.20 -4.55
N ALA A 28 -11.29 -8.46 -5.30
CA ALA A 28 -11.22 -8.87 -6.71
C ALA A 28 -10.40 -7.89 -7.58
N PHE A 29 -10.58 -6.58 -7.39
CA PHE A 29 -9.80 -5.57 -8.09
C PHE A 29 -8.31 -5.65 -7.74
N MET A 30 -7.96 -5.87 -6.47
CA MET A 30 -6.57 -5.95 -6.02
C MET A 30 -5.87 -7.20 -6.56
N VAL A 31 -6.58 -8.33 -6.70
CA VAL A 31 -6.07 -9.55 -7.33
C VAL A 31 -5.75 -9.31 -8.81
N TRP A 32 -6.67 -8.67 -9.54
CA TRP A 32 -6.45 -8.32 -10.94
C TRP A 32 -5.32 -7.28 -11.11
N ALA A 33 -5.37 -6.21 -10.32
CA ALA A 33 -4.42 -5.10 -10.38
C ALA A 33 -2.99 -5.53 -10.04
N GLN A 34 -2.79 -6.63 -9.31
CA GLN A 34 -1.46 -7.15 -8.99
C GLN A 34 -0.69 -7.56 -10.25
N ALA A 35 -1.31 -8.29 -11.17
CA ALA A 35 -0.68 -8.69 -12.44
C ALA A 35 -0.48 -7.47 -13.35
N ALA A 36 -1.53 -6.67 -13.55
CA ALA A 36 -1.50 -5.50 -14.42
C ALA A 36 -0.49 -4.44 -13.96
N ARG A 37 -0.35 -4.21 -12.64
CA ARG A 37 0.65 -3.29 -12.08
C ARG A 37 2.07 -3.78 -12.37
N ARG A 38 2.33 -5.09 -12.29
CA ARG A 38 3.66 -5.66 -12.57
C ARG A 38 4.07 -5.40 -14.02
N GLU A 39 3.13 -5.55 -14.95
CA GLU A 39 3.37 -5.28 -16.37
C GLU A 39 3.62 -3.79 -16.63
N MET A 40 2.79 -2.90 -16.06
CA MET A 40 2.98 -1.45 -16.22
C MET A 40 4.28 -0.94 -15.59
N ALA A 41 4.68 -1.50 -14.44
CA ALA A 41 5.92 -1.12 -13.76
C ALA A 41 7.17 -1.54 -14.53
N GLN A 42 7.11 -2.64 -15.30
CA GLN A 42 8.21 -3.03 -16.19
C GLN A 42 8.39 -2.03 -17.34
N GLN A 43 7.29 -1.53 -17.89
CA GLN A 43 7.31 -0.53 -18.98
C GLN A 43 7.67 0.87 -18.48
N GLN A 44 7.29 1.21 -17.25
CA GLN A 44 7.51 2.53 -16.67
C GLN A 44 8.11 2.43 -15.25
N PRO A 45 9.43 2.14 -15.14
CA PRO A 45 10.09 1.95 -13.84
C PRO A 45 10.13 3.19 -12.95
N ARG A 46 9.90 4.38 -13.53
CA ARG A 46 9.87 5.66 -12.82
C ARG A 46 8.49 5.99 -12.24
N LEU A 47 7.44 5.29 -12.68
CA LEU A 47 6.09 5.55 -12.20
C LEU A 47 5.88 4.97 -10.81
N GLN A 48 5.25 5.76 -9.94
CA GLN A 48 4.87 5.31 -8.62
C GLN A 48 3.65 4.38 -8.71
N ASN A 49 3.62 3.35 -7.86
CA ASN A 49 2.50 2.39 -7.80
C ASN A 49 1.14 3.06 -7.51
N SER A 50 1.14 4.24 -6.87
CA SER A 50 -0.04 5.07 -6.66
C SER A 50 -0.66 5.53 -7.97
N GLU A 51 0.16 6.02 -8.91
CA GLU A 51 -0.31 6.49 -10.23
C GLU A 51 -0.80 5.32 -11.07
N ILE A 52 -0.04 4.21 -11.12
CA ILE A 52 -0.46 2.98 -11.80
C ILE A 52 -1.83 2.51 -11.28
N SER A 53 -2.03 2.54 -9.96
CA SER A 53 -3.30 2.09 -9.36
C SER A 53 -4.48 3.02 -9.68
N LYS A 54 -4.25 4.33 -9.88
CA LYS A 54 -5.30 5.26 -10.31
C LYS A 54 -5.77 4.92 -11.72
N ASP A 55 -4.85 4.64 -12.64
CA ASP A 55 -5.20 4.33 -14.02
C ASP A 55 -5.83 2.94 -14.15
N LEU A 56 -5.31 1.94 -13.42
CA LEU A 56 -5.94 0.62 -13.32
C LEU A 56 -7.38 0.70 -12.77
N GLY A 57 -7.65 1.61 -11.82
CA GLY A 57 -9.00 1.83 -11.30
C GLY A 57 -9.98 2.37 -12.35
N LYS A 58 -9.52 3.23 -13.27
CA LYS A 58 -10.33 3.74 -14.38
C LYS A 58 -10.64 2.60 -15.37
N ILE A 59 -9.63 1.83 -15.74
CA ILE A 59 -9.77 0.68 -16.65
C ILE A 59 -10.74 -0.35 -16.07
N TRP A 60 -10.59 -0.69 -14.78
CA TRP A 60 -11.49 -1.64 -14.11
C TRP A 60 -12.95 -1.19 -14.14
N LYS A 61 -13.22 0.09 -13.85
CA LYS A 61 -14.59 0.62 -13.95
C LYS A 61 -15.15 0.55 -15.37
N MET A 62 -14.33 0.85 -16.37
CA MET A 62 -14.74 0.69 -17.77
C MET A 62 -15.07 -0.77 -18.07
N LEU A 63 -14.17 -1.71 -17.72
CA LEU A 63 -14.40 -3.15 -17.94
C LEU A 63 -15.71 -3.65 -17.31
N MET A 64 -16.06 -3.16 -16.12
CA MET A 64 -17.32 -3.55 -15.45
C MET A 64 -18.55 -2.83 -16.00
N ASN A 65 -18.40 -1.68 -16.64
CA ASN A 65 -19.51 -0.91 -17.20
C ASN A 65 -19.83 -1.31 -18.66
N TYR A 66 -18.88 -1.92 -19.36
CA TYR A 66 -19.03 -2.41 -20.74
C TYR A 66 -19.22 -3.94 -20.84
N ALA A 67 -19.34 -4.62 -19.70
CA ALA A 67 -19.61 -6.06 -19.60
C ALA A 67 -21.00 -6.29 -19.00
#